data_AF-A0A2V6RIY1-F1
#
_entry.id   AF-A0A2V6RIY1-F1
#
_cell.length_a   1.000
_cell.length_b   1.000
_cell.length_c   1.000
_cell.angle_alpha   90.00
_cell.angle_beta   90.00
_cell.angle_gamma   90.00
#
_symmetry.space_group_name_H-M   'P 1'
#
loop_
_entity.id
_entity.type
_entity.pdbx_description
1 polymer ?
#
loop_
_entity_poly.entity_id
_entity_poly.type
_entity_poly.pdbx_seq_one_letter_code
_entity_poly.pdbx_strand_id
1 'polypeptide(L)' 'KWGIDLGRSFVVGDRWRDIDAGRAVGSYTVLLDRPYSECRNADARVADLAAAVDVILVRLKG' A
#
# COMPACT_ATOMS: atom_id res chain seq x y z
N LYS A 1 8.47 5.68 -20.83
CA LYS A 1 9.04 5.12 -19.58
C LYS A 1 7.90 4.46 -18.80
N TRP A 2 8.01 3.15 -18.53
CA TRP A 2 7.09 2.24 -17.81
C TRP A 2 5.60 2.15 -18.19
N GLY A 3 4.92 3.21 -18.64
CA GLY A 3 3.53 3.13 -19.12
C GLY A 3 2.52 2.68 -18.06
N ILE A 4 2.77 3.00 -16.80
CA ILE A 4 1.96 2.59 -15.65
C ILE A 4 0.97 3.68 -15.24
N ASP A 5 -0.22 3.27 -14.81
CA ASP A 5 -1.23 4.12 -14.17
C ASP A 5 -1.08 4.01 -12.65
N LEU A 6 -0.55 5.05 -12.01
CA LEU A 6 -0.33 5.07 -10.57
C LEU A 6 -1.64 5.06 -9.77
N GLY A 7 -2.73 5.62 -10.29
CA GLY A 7 -4.03 5.59 -9.63
C GLY A 7 -4.66 4.20 -9.61
N ARG A 8 -4.21 3.31 -10.49
CA ARG A 8 -4.59 1.89 -10.54
C ARG A 8 -3.48 0.96 -10.03
N SER A 9 -2.47 1.53 -9.37
CA SER A 9 -1.35 0.81 -8.78
C SER A 9 -1.49 0.69 -7.27
N PHE A 10 -0.62 -0.13 -6.69
CA PHE A 10 -0.53 -0.36 -5.25
C PHE A 10 0.85 0.06 -4.75
N VAL A 11 0.92 0.65 -3.56
CA VAL A 11 2.17 0.88 -2.84
C VAL A 11 2.16 0.06 -1.56
N VAL A 12 3.16 -0.82 -1.42
CA VAL A 12 3.38 -1.64 -0.24
C VAL A 12 4.68 -1.20 0.41
N GLY A 13 4.63 -0.83 1.69
CA GLY A 13 5.80 -0.36 2.43
C GLY A 13 5.61 -0.47 3.93
N ASP A 14 6.66 -0.30 4.71
CA ASP A 14 6.64 -0.41 6.17
C ASP A 14 6.75 0.96 6.86
N ARG A 15 6.90 2.05 6.09
CA ARG A 15 7.04 3.41 6.62
C ARG A 15 5.88 4.30 6.21
N TRP A 16 5.62 5.32 7.04
CA TRP A 16 4.67 6.38 6.72
C TRP A 16 5.00 7.08 5.38
N ARG A 17 6.27 7.19 5.01
CA ARG A 17 6.73 7.80 3.75
C ARG A 17 6.26 7.04 2.52
N ASP A 18 6.20 5.71 2.58
CA ASP A 18 5.72 4.90 1.46
C ASP A 18 4.22 5.15 1.24
N ILE A 19 3.48 5.23 2.36
CA ILE A 19 2.05 5.52 2.36
C ILE A 19 1.77 6.93 1.85
N ASP A 20 2.49 7.94 2.33
CA ASP A 20 2.30 9.31 1.85
C ASP A 20 2.65 9.45 0.37
N ALA A 21 3.70 8.76 -0.11
CA ALA A 21 4.06 8.74 -1.52
C ALA A 21 2.96 8.09 -2.38
N GLY A 22 2.43 6.94 -1.97
CA GLY A 22 1.34 6.25 -2.67
C GLY A 22 0.05 7.08 -2.70
N ARG A 23 -0.32 7.67 -1.56
CA ARG A 23 -1.50 8.55 -1.47
C ARG A 23 -1.37 9.79 -2.35
N ALA A 24 -0.19 10.40 -2.41
CA ALA A 24 0.07 11.60 -3.23
C ALA A 24 -0.16 11.35 -4.73
N VAL A 25 -0.04 10.11 -5.19
CA VAL A 25 -0.27 9.71 -6.60
C VAL A 25 -1.57 8.94 -6.80
N GLY A 26 -2.40 8.81 -5.77
CA GLY A 26 -3.69 8.12 -5.83
C GLY A 26 -3.61 6.59 -5.86
N SER A 27 -2.45 5.99 -5.56
CA SER A 27 -2.32 4.54 -5.43
C SER A 27 -3.02 4.03 -4.16
N TYR A 28 -3.48 2.78 -4.19
CA TYR A 28 -3.92 2.09 -2.98
C TYR A 28 -2.72 1.71 -2.12
N THR A 29 -2.76 2.02 -0.83
CA THR A 29 -1.61 1.89 0.07
C THR A 29 -1.78 0.77 1.09
N VAL A 30 -0.77 -0.09 1.18
CA VAL A 30 -0.71 -1.21 2.13
C VAL A 30 0.50 -1.06 3.03
N LEU A 31 0.26 -0.84 4.31
CA LEU A 31 1.32 -0.73 5.30
C LEU A 31 1.63 -2.10 5.93
N LEU A 32 2.90 -2.51 5.85
CA LEU A 32 3.43 -3.59 6.67
C LEU A 32 3.61 -3.07 8.09
N ASP A 33 2.81 -3.55 9.02
CA ASP A 33 2.78 -3.03 10.38
C ASP A 33 4.02 -3.48 11.15
N ARG A 34 4.87 -2.52 11.48
CA ARG A 34 6.07 -2.71 12.28
C ARG A 34 6.00 -1.76 13.49
N PRO A 35 6.73 -2.04 14.58
CA PRO A 35 6.73 -1.16 15.76
C PRO A 35 7.14 0.29 15.47
N TYR A 36 7.89 0.50 14.38
CA TYR A 36 8.34 1.82 13.91
C TYR A 36 7.43 2.44 12.84
N SER A 37 6.33 1.78 12.48
CA SER A 37 5.39 2.26 11.46
C SER A 37 4.47 3.33 12.04
N GLU A 38 5.00 4.55 12.22
CA GLU A 38 4.25 5.74 12.69
C GLU A 38 3.26 6.31 11.65
N CYS A 39 2.68 5.46 10.81
CA CYS A 39 1.65 5.84 9.86
C CYS A 39 0.26 5.80 10.53
N ARG A 40 -0.72 6.56 10.06
CA ARG A 40 -2.14 6.45 10.51
C ARG A 40 -3.15 6.27 9.39
N ASN A 41 -2.75 6.54 8.15
CA ASN A 41 -3.62 6.82 7.00
C ASN A 41 -3.40 5.83 5.83
N ALA A 42 -2.85 4.64 6.07
CA ALA A 42 -2.80 3.59 5.06
C ALA A 42 -4.20 3.03 4.78
N ASP A 43 -4.47 2.63 3.53
CA ASP A 43 -5.76 2.05 3.14
C ASP A 43 -5.93 0.62 3.70
N ALA A 44 -4.82 -0.12 3.80
CA ALA A 44 -4.75 -1.39 4.52
C ALA A 44 -3.50 -1.47 5.39
N ARG A 45 -3.57 -2.28 6.44
CA ARG A 45 -2.48 -2.52 7.38
C ARG A 45 -2.40 -4.01 7.67
N VAL A 46 -1.23 -4.61 7.47
CA VAL A 46 -1.03 -6.07 7.46
C VAL A 46 0.28 -6.47 8.12
N ALA A 47 0.37 -7.69 8.65
CA ALA A 47 1.54 -8.15 9.38
C ALA A 47 2.75 -8.46 8.47
N ASP A 48 2.53 -8.83 7.21
CA ASP A 48 3.59 -9.25 6.31
C ASP A 48 3.18 -9.12 4.84
N LEU A 49 4.12 -9.45 3.95
CA LEU A 49 3.92 -9.34 2.50
C LEU A 49 2.90 -10.36 1.98
N ALA A 50 2.75 -11.53 2.60
CA ALA A 50 1.75 -12.52 2.16
C ALA A 50 0.34 -11.97 2.38
N ALA A 51 0.08 -11.40 3.56
CA ALA A 51 -1.17 -10.71 3.84
C ALA A 51 -1.40 -9.48 2.94
N ALA A 52 -0.34 -8.77 2.53
CA ALA A 52 -0.45 -7.69 1.55
C ALA A 52 -0.92 -8.20 0.18
N VAL A 53 -0.42 -9.35 -0.27
CA VAL A 53 -0.87 -9.99 -1.52
C VAL A 53 -2.35 -10.35 -1.44
N ASP A 54 -2.81 -10.89 -0.32
CA ASP A 54 -4.23 -11.21 -0.13
C ASP A 54 -5.14 -9.98 -0.27
N VAL A 55 -4.74 -8.86 0.36
CA VAL A 55 -5.46 -7.57 0.22
C VAL A 55 -5.51 -7.12 -1.24
N ILE A 56 -4.39 -7.21 -1.96
CA ILE A 56 -4.32 -6.83 -3.38
C ILE A 56 -5.26 -7.72 -4.21
N LEU A 57 -5.22 -9.04 -4.01
CA LEU A 57 -6.05 -9.99 -4.76
C LEU A 57 -7.55 -9.79 -4.49
N VAL A 58 -7.94 -9.48 -3.25
CA VAL A 58 -9.33 -9.14 -2.91
C VAL A 58 -9.75 -7.85 -3.62
N ARG A 59 -8.91 -6.82 -3.59
CA ARG A 59 -9.20 -5.51 -4.19
C ARG A 59 -9.33 -5.55 -5.71
N LEU A 60 -8.60 -6.44 -6.38
CA LEU A 60 -8.67 -6.62 -7.84
C LEU A 60 -9.91 -7.41 -8.29
N LYS A 61 -10.56 -8.15 -7.38
CA LYS A 61 -11.76 -8.95 -7.68
C LYS A 61 -13.07 -8.20 -7.48
N GLY A 62 -13.04 -7.04 -6.82
CA GLY A 62 -14.21 -6.16 -6.60
C GLY A 62 -14.16 -4.92 -7.46
#